data_AF-A0A2V2MW34-F1
#
_entry.id   AF-A0A2V2MW34-F1
#
_cell.length_a   1.000
_cell.length_b   1.000
_cell.length_c   1.000
_cell.angle_alpha   90.00
_cell.angle_beta   90.00
_cell.angle_gamma   90.00
#
_symmetry.space_group_name_H-M   'P 1'
#
loop_
_entity.id
_entity.type
_entity.pdbx_description
1 polymer ?
#
loop_
_entity_poly.entity_id
_entity_poly.type
_entity_poly.pdbx_seq_one_letter_code
_entity_poly.pdbx_strand_id
1 'polypeptide(L)'
;MPDMTSIKIASSVKNQLNHLKLHPRETYSDIIGRLAEFGTHPQQQIPFIIPLMHVKINQKIIELKKPVEINVEIDEDEYILFNNEYRLLVVASNVYDGMKNILDEFEENWKDFVLGDENTLGRDALELREKYGSIVPSESSS
;
A
#
# COMPACT_ATOMS: atom_id res chain seq x y z
N MET A 1 -40.28 -16.56 -24.83
CA MET A 1 -40.02 -15.53 -23.80
C MET A 1 -39.02 -16.13 -22.82
N PRO A 2 -37.93 -15.45 -22.44
CA PRO A 2 -37.04 -15.98 -21.41
C PRO A 2 -37.78 -15.93 -20.06
N ASP A 3 -37.72 -17.01 -19.30
CA ASP A 3 -38.33 -17.10 -17.97
C ASP A 3 -37.74 -16.02 -17.06
N MET A 4 -38.55 -15.02 -16.70
CA MET A 4 -38.16 -14.01 -15.72
C MET A 4 -38.33 -14.59 -14.31
N THR A 5 -37.23 -15.01 -13.71
CA THR A 5 -37.20 -15.33 -12.29
C THR A 5 -37.13 -14.04 -11.48
N SER A 6 -38.17 -13.75 -10.69
CA SER A 6 -38.18 -12.61 -9.77
C SER A 6 -37.38 -12.94 -8.50
N ILE A 7 -36.35 -12.15 -8.20
CA ILE A 7 -35.61 -12.23 -6.95
C ILE A 7 -36.17 -11.19 -5.98
N LYS A 8 -36.56 -11.62 -4.78
CA LYS A 8 -36.92 -10.69 -3.70
C LYS A 8 -35.65 -10.09 -3.11
N ILE A 9 -35.59 -8.76 -3.06
CA ILE A 9 -34.51 -8.02 -2.41
C ILE A 9 -35.05 -7.17 -1.26
N ALA A 10 -34.19 -6.86 -0.30
CA ALA A 10 -34.53 -5.96 0.79
C ALA A 10 -34.85 -4.54 0.26
N SER A 11 -35.77 -3.85 0.94
CA SER A 11 -36.17 -2.49 0.57
C SER A 11 -35.00 -1.49 0.62
N SER A 12 -34.07 -1.68 1.55
CA SER A 12 -32.82 -0.92 1.64
C SER A 12 -31.97 -1.05 0.37
N VAL A 13 -31.77 -2.27 -0.12
CA VAL A 13 -31.01 -2.55 -1.35
C VAL A 13 -31.69 -1.92 -2.57
N LYS A 14 -33.02 -2.01 -2.65
CA LYS A 14 -33.79 -1.35 -3.72
C LYS A 14 -33.58 0.16 -3.72
N ASN A 15 -33.57 0.80 -2.55
CA ASN A 15 -33.35 2.24 -2.43
C ASN A 15 -31.94 2.62 -2.88
N GLN A 16 -30.92 1.87 -2.46
CA GLN A 16 -29.54 2.08 -2.90
C GLN A 16 -29.39 1.95 -4.42
N LEU A 17 -29.98 0.92 -5.03
CA LEU A 17 -29.96 0.75 -6.48
C LEU A 17 -30.65 1.92 -7.21
N ASN A 18 -31.72 2.47 -6.67
CA ASN A 18 -32.38 3.65 -7.26
C ASN A 18 -31.50 4.91 -7.21
N HIS A 19 -30.68 5.08 -6.18
CA HIS A 19 -29.73 6.20 -6.10
C HIS A 19 -28.55 6.07 -7.08
N LEU A 20 -28.29 4.87 -7.58
CA LEU A 20 -27.24 4.60 -8.56
C LEU A 20 -27.70 4.78 -10.01
N LYS A 21 -28.98 5.10 -10.24
CA LYS A 21 -29.52 5.36 -11.56
C LYS A 21 -28.94 6.65 -12.14
N LEU A 22 -28.34 6.54 -13.31
CA LEU A 22 -27.86 7.68 -14.10
C LEU A 22 -28.96 8.25 -14.98
N HIS A 23 -29.95 7.43 -15.34
CA HIS A 23 -31.09 7.86 -16.15
C HIS A 23 -32.40 7.26 -15.62
N PRO A 24 -33.54 8.00 -15.67
CA PRO A 24 -34.83 7.51 -15.16
C PRO A 24 -35.31 6.19 -15.78
N ARG A 25 -34.85 5.87 -17.00
CA ARG A 25 -35.21 4.64 -17.74
C ARG A 25 -34.22 3.48 -17.56
N GLU A 26 -33.14 3.66 -16.81
CA GLU A 26 -32.15 2.61 -16.54
C GLU A 26 -32.80 1.46 -15.74
N THR A 27 -32.60 0.22 -16.19
CA THR A 27 -33.11 -0.98 -15.53
C THR A 27 -32.15 -1.45 -14.44
N TYR A 28 -32.62 -2.26 -13.50
CA TYR A 28 -31.72 -2.83 -12.49
C TYR A 28 -30.67 -3.76 -13.09
N SER A 29 -30.97 -4.40 -14.24
CA SER A 29 -29.99 -5.24 -14.94
C SER A 29 -28.83 -4.40 -15.49
N ASP A 30 -29.12 -3.19 -15.99
CA ASP A 30 -28.09 -2.26 -16.49
C ASP A 30 -27.20 -1.78 -15.34
N ILE A 31 -27.80 -1.44 -14.21
CA ILE A 31 -27.07 -1.02 -13.00
C ILE A 31 -26.19 -2.16 -12.49
N ILE A 32 -26.73 -3.37 -12.39
CA ILE A 32 -25.98 -4.56 -11.93
C ILE A 32 -24.87 -4.90 -12.92
N GLY A 33 -25.12 -4.85 -14.23
CA GLY A 33 -24.11 -5.07 -15.27
C GLY A 33 -22.95 -4.08 -15.14
N ARG A 34 -23.25 -2.80 -14.97
CA ARG A 34 -22.25 -1.75 -14.74
C ARG A 34 -21.49 -1.93 -13.42
N LEU A 35 -22.17 -2.32 -12.33
CA LEU A 35 -21.51 -2.64 -11.07
C LEU A 35 -20.59 -3.86 -11.20
N ALA A 36 -21.00 -4.86 -11.98
CA ALA A 36 -20.17 -6.02 -12.28
C ALA A 36 -18.95 -5.61 -13.12
N GLU A 37 -19.11 -4.74 -14.11
CA GLU A 37 -18.00 -4.16 -14.89
C GLU A 37 -16.99 -3.44 -13.97
N PHE A 38 -17.46 -2.64 -13.01
CA PHE A 38 -16.58 -2.02 -12.01
C PHE A 38 -15.81 -3.04 -11.14
N GLY A 39 -16.35 -4.25 -10.96
CA GLY A 39 -15.69 -5.33 -10.23
C GLY A 39 -14.84 -6.27 -11.10
N THR A 40 -15.02 -6.28 -12.43
CA THR A 40 -14.31 -7.17 -13.37
C THR A 40 -13.26 -6.47 -14.22
N HIS A 41 -13.23 -5.15 -14.23
CA HIS A 41 -12.08 -4.43 -14.72
C HIS A 41 -11.05 -4.41 -13.59
N PRO A 42 -9.89 -5.10 -13.69
CA PRO A 42 -8.72 -4.64 -12.97
C PRO A 42 -8.57 -3.20 -13.44
N GLN A 43 -8.99 -2.28 -12.58
CA GLN A 43 -8.71 -0.87 -12.79
C GLN A 43 -7.22 -0.84 -13.14
N GLN A 44 -6.84 -0.08 -14.17
CA GLN A 44 -5.46 0.37 -14.28
C GLN A 44 -5.18 1.08 -12.95
N GLN A 45 -4.74 0.32 -11.96
CA GLN A 45 -4.61 0.79 -10.59
C GLN A 45 -3.40 1.69 -10.66
N ILE A 46 -3.70 2.99 -10.63
CA ILE A 46 -2.70 4.02 -10.76
C ILE A 46 -1.73 3.80 -9.60
N PRO A 47 -0.44 3.58 -9.87
CA PRO A 47 0.56 3.52 -8.82
C PRO A 47 0.41 4.73 -7.92
N PHE A 48 0.42 4.50 -6.61
CA PHE A 48 0.31 5.58 -5.64
C PHE A 48 1.47 5.54 -4.66
N ILE A 49 1.76 6.69 -4.07
CA ILE A 49 2.90 6.87 -3.17
C ILE A 49 2.39 7.07 -1.76
N ILE A 50 2.95 6.32 -0.81
CA ILE A 50 2.72 6.51 0.62
C ILE A 50 3.98 7.14 1.23
N PRO A 51 3.90 8.36 1.80
CA PRO A 51 5.02 8.96 2.51
C PRO A 51 5.19 8.30 3.88
N LEU A 52 6.30 7.60 4.07
CA LEU A 52 6.72 7.08 5.37
C LEU A 52 7.35 8.23 6.17
N MET A 53 6.62 8.71 7.17
CA MET A 53 7.04 9.81 8.06
C MET A 53 7.64 9.32 9.37
N HIS A 54 7.22 8.14 9.83
CA HIS A 54 7.60 7.58 11.11
C HIS A 54 8.06 6.15 10.95
N VAL A 55 9.10 5.77 11.67
CA VAL A 55 9.63 4.41 11.72
C VAL A 55 9.75 3.94 13.15
N LYS A 56 9.83 2.62 13.34
CA LYS A 56 10.11 2.02 14.64
C LYS A 56 11.54 1.51 14.64
N ILE A 57 12.36 2.01 15.55
CA ILE A 57 13.74 1.53 15.73
C ILE A 57 13.93 1.27 17.21
N ASN A 58 14.37 0.06 17.58
CA ASN A 58 14.60 -0.31 18.99
C ASN A 58 13.36 -0.04 19.87
N GLN A 59 12.18 -0.37 19.35
CA GLN A 59 10.87 -0.14 19.99
C GLN A 59 10.46 1.33 20.19
N LYS A 60 11.25 2.30 19.72
CA LYS A 60 10.90 3.73 19.75
C LYS A 60 10.33 4.15 18.40
N ILE A 61 9.25 4.93 18.43
CA ILE A 61 8.72 5.58 17.23
C ILE A 61 9.53 6.85 17.00
N ILE A 62 10.12 6.97 15.82
CA ILE A 62 10.99 8.08 15.44
C ILE A 62 10.40 8.75 14.20
N GLU A 63 10.28 10.07 14.25
CA GLU A 63 9.94 10.89 13.09
C GLU A 63 11.17 11.09 12.20
N LEU A 64 11.02 10.86 10.90
CA LEU A 64 12.07 11.06 9.92
C LEU A 64 12.21 12.55 9.56
N LYS A 65 13.45 13.01 9.36
CA LYS A 65 13.75 14.39 8.91
C LYS A 65 13.16 14.69 7.53
N LYS A 66 12.97 13.66 6.70
CA LYS A 66 12.35 13.72 5.37
C LYS A 66 11.50 12.47 5.16
N PRO A 67 10.35 12.58 4.48
CA PRO A 67 9.56 11.42 4.10
C PRO A 67 10.38 10.47 3.22
N VAL A 68 10.21 9.17 3.44
CA VAL A 68 10.61 8.14 2.47
C VAL A 68 9.39 7.77 1.64
N GLU A 69 9.46 7.98 0.33
CA GLU A 69 8.34 7.70 -0.58
C GLU A 69 8.27 6.21 -0.90
N ILE A 70 7.23 5.53 -0.41
CA ILE A 70 6.96 4.12 -0.73
C ILE A 70 6.05 4.08 -1.95
N ASN A 71 6.55 3.54 -3.05
CA ASN A 71 5.76 3.29 -4.25
C ASN A 71 4.92 2.04 -4.02
N VAL A 72 3.65 2.10 -4.39
CA VAL A 72 2.73 0.97 -4.33
C VAL A 72 2.26 0.66 -5.74
N GLU A 73 2.65 -0.52 -6.21
CA GLU A 73 2.16 -1.13 -7.42
C GLU A 73 1.27 -2.31 -7.06
N ILE A 74 0.34 -2.65 -7.94
CA ILE A 74 -0.56 -3.79 -7.76
C ILE A 74 -0.34 -4.72 -8.94
N ASP A 75 0.01 -5.96 -8.62
CA ASP A 75 0.22 -7.03 -9.59
C ASP A 75 -0.71 -8.19 -9.25
N GLU A 76 -1.56 -8.57 -10.20
CA GLU A 76 -2.68 -9.49 -9.99
C GLU A 76 -3.58 -9.08 -8.79
N ASP A 77 -3.41 -9.75 -7.64
CA ASP A 77 -4.14 -9.53 -6.39
C ASP A 77 -3.20 -9.16 -5.22
N GLU A 78 -1.94 -8.82 -5.51
CA GLU A 78 -0.91 -8.49 -4.52
C GLU A 78 -0.43 -7.05 -4.66
N TYR A 79 -0.12 -6.45 -3.51
CA TYR A 79 0.48 -5.12 -3.42
C TYR A 79 1.99 -5.28 -3.32
N ILE A 80 2.71 -4.66 -4.25
CA ILE A 80 4.16 -4.54 -4.24
C ILE A 80 4.50 -3.14 -3.71
N LEU A 81 5.08 -3.07 -2.52
CA LEU A 81 5.49 -1.84 -1.87
C LEU A 81 7.01 -1.73 -1.92
N PHE A 82 7.55 -0.64 -2.45
CA PHE A 82 9.00 -0.53 -2.59
C PHE A 82 9.55 0.88 -2.54
N ASN A 83 10.82 0.96 -2.13
CA ASN A 83 11.68 2.12 -2.29
C ASN A 83 13.11 1.66 -2.61
N ASN A 84 13.55 1.96 -3.83
CA ASN A 84 14.88 1.53 -4.31
C ASN A 84 16.03 2.26 -3.61
N GLU A 85 15.81 3.49 -3.14
CA GLU A 85 16.85 4.30 -2.49
C GLU A 85 17.30 3.69 -1.16
N TYR A 86 16.35 3.15 -0.40
CA TYR A 86 16.53 2.55 0.92
C TYR A 86 16.47 1.01 0.91
N ARG A 87 16.42 0.39 -0.28
CA ARG A 87 16.31 -1.07 -0.45
C ARG A 87 15.17 -1.68 0.38
N LEU A 88 13.98 -1.09 0.26
CA LEU A 88 12.76 -1.62 0.84
C LEU A 88 11.94 -2.27 -0.27
N LEU A 89 11.52 -3.52 -0.09
CA LEU A 89 10.67 -4.24 -1.02
C LEU A 89 9.85 -5.32 -0.30
N VAL A 90 8.53 -5.14 -0.34
CA VAL A 90 7.58 -6.08 0.24
C VAL A 90 6.49 -6.42 -0.77
N VAL A 91 6.03 -7.66 -0.74
CA VAL A 91 4.80 -8.11 -1.38
C VAL A 91 3.79 -8.49 -0.29
N ALA A 92 2.55 -8.04 -0.41
CA ALA A 92 1.49 -8.33 0.57
C ALA A 92 0.09 -8.34 -0.07
N SER A 93 -0.84 -9.10 0.50
CA SER A 93 -2.23 -9.15 0.02
C SER A 93 -3.05 -7.88 0.32
N ASN A 94 -2.52 -6.96 1.12
CA ASN A 94 -3.10 -5.64 1.35
C ASN A 94 -2.05 -4.62 1.79
N VAL A 95 -2.35 -3.34 1.58
CA VAL A 95 -1.46 -2.21 1.90
C VAL A 95 -1.10 -2.13 3.38
N TYR A 96 -2.03 -2.48 4.28
CA TYR A 96 -1.79 -2.37 5.72
C TYR A 96 -0.69 -3.36 6.17
N ASP A 97 -0.81 -4.62 5.77
CA ASP A 97 0.20 -5.64 6.03
C ASP A 97 1.50 -5.31 5.30
N GLY A 98 1.41 -4.81 4.07
CA GLY A 98 2.57 -4.33 3.31
C GLY A 98 3.35 -3.25 4.05
N MET A 99 2.67 -2.22 4.57
CA MET A 99 3.31 -1.13 5.31
C MET A 99 3.90 -1.61 6.64
N LYS A 100 3.26 -2.57 7.32
CA LYS A 100 3.83 -3.19 8.52
C LYS A 100 5.15 -3.90 8.19
N ASN A 101 5.16 -4.69 7.13
CA ASN A 101 6.36 -5.38 6.67
C ASN A 101 7.45 -4.39 6.21
N ILE A 102 7.09 -3.28 5.57
CA ILE A 102 8.04 -2.20 5.21
C ILE A 102 8.70 -1.60 6.46
N LEU A 103 7.94 -1.43 7.55
CA LEU A 103 8.49 -0.95 8.82
C LEU A 103 9.46 -1.97 9.44
N ASP A 104 9.11 -3.26 9.39
CA ASP A 104 9.95 -4.34 9.89
C ASP A 104 11.25 -4.44 9.06
N GLU A 105 11.17 -4.40 7.72
CA GLU A 105 12.32 -4.39 6.80
C GLU A 105 13.20 -3.15 7.00
N PHE A 106 12.60 -1.98 7.25
CA PHE A 106 13.36 -0.78 7.60
C PHE A 106 14.18 -0.99 8.88
N GLU A 107 13.58 -1.58 9.92
CA GLU A 107 14.26 -1.84 11.19
C GLU A 107 15.38 -2.88 11.03
N GLU A 108 15.18 -3.91 10.20
CA GLU A 108 16.21 -4.89 9.85
C GLU A 108 17.37 -4.25 9.10
N ASN A 109 17.10 -3.49 8.03
CA ASN A 109 18.11 -2.74 7.29
C ASN A 109 18.88 -1.77 8.20
N TRP A 110 18.21 -1.11 9.14
CA TRP A 110 18.87 -0.26 10.13
C TRP A 110 19.88 -1.04 10.99
N LYS A 111 19.49 -2.22 11.48
CA LYS A 111 20.39 -3.08 12.27
C LYS A 111 21.60 -3.52 11.45
N ASP A 112 21.38 -3.93 10.20
CA ASP A 112 22.42 -4.49 9.36
C ASP A 112 23.41 -3.42 8.86
N PHE A 113 22.93 -2.26 8.42
CA PHE A 113 23.76 -1.25 7.78
C PHE A 113 24.23 -0.14 8.74
N VAL A 114 23.40 0.26 9.70
CA VAL A 114 23.71 1.38 10.60
C VAL A 114 24.33 0.92 11.91
N LEU A 115 23.82 -0.16 12.50
CA LEU A 115 24.38 -0.70 13.74
C LEU A 115 25.50 -1.73 13.49
N GLY A 116 25.58 -2.29 12.27
CA GLY A 116 26.64 -3.18 11.86
C GLY A 116 28.05 -2.55 11.89
N ASP A 117 29.07 -3.41 11.97
CA ASP A 117 30.48 -3.00 11.95
C ASP A 117 30.85 -2.47 10.56
N GLU A 118 31.23 -1.20 10.50
CA GLU A 118 31.61 -0.49 9.28
C GLU A 118 32.73 -1.20 8.50
N ASN A 119 33.66 -1.85 9.21
CA ASN A 119 34.78 -2.56 8.59
C ASN A 119 34.36 -3.82 7.82
N THR A 120 33.14 -4.31 8.05
CA THR A 120 32.56 -5.48 7.38
C THR A 120 31.64 -5.11 6.22
N LEU A 121 31.31 -3.82 6.07
CA LEU A 121 30.41 -3.34 5.05
C LEU A 121 31.15 -3.05 3.73
N GLY A 122 30.56 -3.52 2.63
CA GLY A 122 30.99 -3.10 1.29
C GLY A 122 30.62 -1.65 0.99
N ARG A 123 31.17 -1.09 -0.10
CA ARG A 123 30.91 0.30 -0.52
C ARG A 123 29.42 0.65 -0.59
N ASP A 124 28.61 -0.18 -1.24
CA ASP A 124 27.17 0.04 -1.39
C ASP A 124 26.44 0.08 -0.04
N ALA A 125 26.91 -0.72 0.93
CA ALA A 125 26.34 -0.76 2.28
C ALA A 125 26.74 0.47 3.11
N LEU A 126 27.94 1.01 2.90
CA LEU A 126 28.36 2.29 3.48
C LEU A 126 27.53 3.45 2.93
N GLU A 127 27.28 3.48 1.63
CA GLU A 127 26.39 4.48 1.02
C GLU A 127 24.97 4.41 1.59
N LEU A 128 24.46 3.19 1.80
CA LEU A 128 23.14 2.98 2.40
C LEU A 128 23.12 3.43 3.88
N ARG A 129 24.18 3.15 4.65
CA ARG A 129 24.35 3.63 6.02
C ARG A 129 24.28 5.16 6.09
N GLU A 130 24.99 5.86 5.21
CA GLU A 130 24.96 7.33 5.15
C GLU A 130 23.56 7.86 4.85
N LYS A 131 22.83 7.23 3.90
CA LYS A 131 21.45 7.60 3.57
C LYS A 131 20.52 7.47 4.78
N TYR A 132 20.53 6.33 5.46
CA TYR A 132 19.74 6.13 6.69
C TYR A 132 20.10 7.15 7.78
N GLY A 133 21.39 7.41 8.00
CA GLY A 133 21.84 8.43 8.94
C GLY A 133 21.40 9.86 8.59
N SER A 134 21.19 10.15 7.31
CA SER A 134 20.73 11.46 6.85
C SER A 134 19.27 11.75 7.19
N ILE A 135 18.41 10.71 7.24
CA ILE A 135 16.96 10.85 7.48
C ILE A 135 16.56 10.59 8.93
N VAL A 136 17.31 9.77 9.68
CA VAL A 136 17.03 9.53 11.09
C VAL A 136 17.73 10.60 11.97
N PRO A 137 17.05 11.19 12.97
CA PRO A 137 17.66 12.11 13.92
C PRO A 137 18.75 11.44 14.76
N SER A 138 19.88 12.12 14.94
CA SER A 138 21.07 11.60 15.64
C SER A 138 20.84 11.24 17.11
N GLU A 139 19.83 11.85 17.75
CA GLU A 139 19.41 11.56 19.13
C GLU A 139 18.74 10.18 19.29
N SER A 140 18.41 9.52 18.17
CA SER A 140 17.74 8.22 18.15
C SER A 140 18.70 7.04 18.26
N SER A 141 20.02 7.31 18.23
CA SER A 141 21.10 6.30 18.29
C SER A 141 21.48 5.91 19.72
N SER A 142 20.65 6.23 20.72
CA SER A 142 20.89 5.98 22.16
C SER A 142 19.86 5.05 22.80
#